data_AF-A0A0B7BKJ0-F1
#
_entry.id   AF-A0A0B7BKJ0-F1
#
_cell.length_a   1.000
_cell.length_b   1.000
_cell.length_c   1.000
_cell.angle_alpha   90.00
_cell.angle_beta   90.00
_cell.angle_gamma   90.00
#
_symmetry.space_group_name_H-M   'P 1'
#
loop_
_entity.id
_entity.type
_entity.pdbx_description
1 polymer ?
#
loop_
_entity_poly.entity_id
_entity_poly.type
_entity_poly.pdbx_seq_one_letter_code
_entity_poly.pdbx_strand_id
1 'polypeptide(L)'
;MFKEIKSMFITFKPKLNALKDSVGTTLTEQAEILNRWKEYCSEMNINRGEKDNRANTEIITEKEPEPTLEEVEWAIKKLEDGKITRM
;
A
#
# COMPACT_ATOMS: atom_id res chain seq x y z
N MET A 1 -8.79 -0.75 -19.09
CA MET A 1 -8.71 -1.22 -17.69
C MET A 1 -8.66 -2.74 -17.53
N PHE A 2 -9.75 -3.53 -17.64
CA PHE A 2 -9.69 -4.98 -17.31
C PHE A 2 -8.74 -5.81 -18.22
N LYS A 3 -8.69 -5.50 -19.53
CA LYS A 3 -7.80 -6.19 -20.47
C LYS A 3 -6.31 -5.94 -20.18
N GLU A 4 -5.97 -4.77 -19.66
CA GLU A 4 -4.59 -4.39 -19.32
C GLU A 4 -4.10 -5.15 -18.07
N ILE A 5 -4.95 -5.25 -17.04
CA ILE A 5 -4.67 -6.05 -15.85
C ILE A 5 -4.39 -7.51 -16.24
N LYS A 6 -5.23 -8.09 -17.10
CA LYS A 6 -5.06 -9.47 -17.58
C LYS A 6 -3.75 -9.67 -18.36
N SER A 7 -3.32 -8.69 -19.15
CA SER A 7 -2.06 -8.76 -19.89
C SER A 7 -0.82 -8.80 -18.97
N MET A 8 -0.84 -8.10 -17.83
CA MET A 8 0.26 -8.11 -16.85
C MET A 8 0.44 -9.48 -16.19
N PHE A 9 -0.66 -10.19 -15.91
CA PHE A 9 -0.60 -11.50 -15.25
C PHE A 9 -0.27 -12.67 -16.21
N ILE A 10 -0.60 -12.54 -17.49
CA ILE A 10 -0.42 -13.64 -18.47
C ILE A 10 1.05 -13.80 -18.90
N THR A 11 1.85 -12.75 -18.93
CA THR A 11 3.20 -12.80 -19.54
C THR A 11 4.34 -12.87 -18.53
N PHE A 12 4.13 -13.47 -17.35
CA PHE A 12 5.25 -13.72 -16.44
C PHE A 12 6.14 -14.85 -17.00
N LYS A 13 7.26 -14.46 -17.61
CA LYS A 13 8.31 -15.39 -18.04
C LYS A 13 9.38 -15.42 -16.96
N PRO A 14 9.49 -16.49 -16.15
CA PRO A 14 10.55 -16.58 -15.16
C PRO A 14 11.90 -16.61 -15.89
N LYS A 15 12.76 -15.63 -15.61
CA LYS A 15 14.15 -15.65 -16.03
C LYS A 15 14.98 -16.17 -14.87
N LEU A 16 15.56 -17.35 -15.03
CA LEU A 16 16.45 -17.94 -14.05
C LEU A 16 17.86 -17.34 -14.23
N ASN A 17 18.05 -16.13 -13.72
CA ASN A 17 19.37 -15.51 -13.72
C ASN A 17 20.08 -15.86 -12.42
N ALA A 18 21.37 -16.20 -12.51
CA ALA A 18 22.20 -16.33 -11.32
C ALA A 18 22.30 -14.97 -10.61
N LEU A 19 22.11 -14.96 -9.29
CA LEU A 19 22.22 -13.74 -8.49
C LEU A 19 23.69 -13.33 -8.44
N LYS A 20 23.97 -12.06 -8.70
CA LYS A 20 25.31 -11.49 -8.68
C LYS A 20 25.41 -10.39 -7.64
N ASP A 21 26.60 -10.25 -7.06
CA ASP A 21 26.95 -9.11 -6.21
C ASP A 21 27.08 -7.80 -7.03
N SER A 22 27.48 -6.72 -6.36
CA SER A 22 27.74 -5.42 -6.99
C SER A 22 28.94 -5.42 -7.96
N VAL A 23 29.85 -6.38 -7.84
CA VAL A 23 31.07 -6.53 -8.64
C VAL A 23 30.85 -7.50 -9.83
N GLY A 24 29.72 -8.21 -9.86
CA GLY A 24 29.36 -9.18 -10.89
C GLY A 24 29.71 -10.64 -10.55
N THR A 25 30.14 -10.93 -9.32
CA THR A 25 30.44 -12.27 -8.82
C THR A 25 29.14 -13.03 -8.58
N THR A 26 29.05 -14.27 -9.06
CA THR A 26 27.89 -15.13 -8.80
C THR A 26 27.84 -15.54 -7.34
N LEU A 27 26.75 -15.22 -6.66
CA LEU A 27 26.51 -15.60 -5.27
C LEU A 27 25.89 -17.00 -5.23
N THR A 28 26.50 -17.88 -4.45
CA THR A 28 26.03 -19.27 -4.29
C THR A 28 25.74 -19.63 -2.84
N GLU A 29 26.29 -18.89 -1.88
CA GLU A 29 26.04 -19.11 -0.46
C GLU A 29 24.76 -18.42 0.02
N GLN A 30 24.01 -19.10 0.88
CA GLN A 30 22.74 -18.59 1.41
C GLN A 30 22.91 -17.27 2.17
N ALA A 31 23.99 -17.13 2.95
CA ALA A 31 24.28 -15.93 3.73
C ALA A 31 24.53 -14.71 2.81
N GLU A 32 25.30 -14.90 1.74
CA GLU A 32 25.60 -13.87 0.76
C GLU A 32 24.35 -13.45 -0.02
N ILE A 33 23.54 -14.42 -0.45
CA ILE A 33 22.26 -14.16 -1.13
C ILE A 33 21.34 -13.33 -0.23
N LEU A 34 21.22 -13.71 1.05
CA LEU A 34 20.39 -12.98 2.00
C LEU A 34 20.88 -11.55 2.20
N ASN A 35 22.19 -11.36 2.35
CA ASN A 35 22.78 -10.03 2.50
C ASN A 35 22.56 -9.17 1.26
N ARG A 36 22.73 -9.74 0.06
CA ARG A 36 22.46 -9.05 -1.21
C ARG A 36 21.01 -8.58 -1.34
N TRP A 37 20.05 -9.40 -0.91
CA TRP A 37 18.63 -9.02 -0.86
C TRP A 37 18.36 -7.90 0.15
N LYS A 38 18.99 -7.94 1.33
CA LYS A 38 18.88 -6.88 2.32
C LYS A 38 19.42 -5.55 1.79
N GLU A 39 20.60 -5.56 1.18
CA GLU A 39 21.21 -4.39 0.55
C GLU A 39 20.31 -3.81 -0.54
N TYR A 40 19.84 -4.66 -1.48
CA TYR A 40 18.96 -4.23 -2.56
C TYR A 40 17.66 -3.58 -2.05
N CYS A 41 17.02 -4.18 -1.04
CA CYS A 41 15.81 -3.61 -0.43
C CYS A 41 16.09 -2.29 0.28
N SER A 42 17.25 -2.17 0.95
CA SER A 42 17.68 -0.93 1.61
C SER A 42 17.92 0.19 0.60
N GLU A 43 18.69 -0.09 -0.47
CA GLU A 43 18.91 0.84 -1.58
C GLU A 43 17.60 1.29 -2.22
N MET A 44 16.68 0.34 -2.47
CA MET A 44 15.36 0.65 -3.02
C MET A 44 14.54 1.54 -2.08
N ASN A 45 14.63 1.34 -0.77
CA ASN A 45 13.91 2.13 0.22
C ASN A 45 14.49 3.54 0.36
N ILE A 46 15.82 3.67 0.35
CA ILE A 46 16.51 4.97 0.36
C ILE A 46 16.14 5.78 -0.88
N ASN A 47 16.21 5.15 -2.07
CA ASN A 47 15.82 5.77 -3.33
C ASN A 47 14.31 6.09 -3.42
N ARG A 48 13.48 5.43 -2.62
CA ARG A 48 12.06 5.74 -2.49
C ARG A 48 11.84 7.00 -1.65
N GLY A 49 12.61 7.18 -0.56
CA GLY A 49 12.57 8.38 0.27
C GLY A 49 12.87 9.68 -0.50
N GLU A 50 13.79 9.64 -1.47
CA GLU A 50 14.11 10.81 -2.30
C GLU A 50 13.04 11.13 -3.37
N LYS A 51 12.24 10.13 -3.79
CA LYS A 51 11.16 10.30 -4.77
C LYS A 51 9.78 10.47 -4.14
N ASP A 52 9.65 10.26 -2.84
CA ASP A 52 8.38 10.38 -2.12
C ASP A 52 8.17 11.78 -1.53
N ASN A 53 8.32 12.81 -2.36
CA ASN A 53 7.67 14.10 -2.10
C ASN A 53 6.13 14.01 -2.22
N ARG A 54 5.56 12.80 -2.34
CA ARG A 54 4.10 12.56 -2.30
C ARG A 54 3.62 12.17 -0.90
N ALA A 55 4.53 11.78 0.01
CA ALA A 55 4.20 11.47 1.40
C ALA A 55 3.93 12.71 2.28
N ASN A 56 4.23 13.92 1.80
CA ASN A 56 3.73 15.18 2.37
C ASN A 56 2.37 15.57 1.75
N THR A 57 1.53 14.58 1.44
CA THR A 57 0.10 14.90 1.41
C THR A 57 -0.25 15.06 2.87
N GLU A 58 -0.26 16.30 3.37
CA GLU A 58 -0.82 16.64 4.67
C GLU A 58 -2.07 15.79 4.84
N ILE A 59 -2.04 14.85 5.78
CA ILE A 59 -3.25 14.21 6.24
C ILE A 59 -3.97 15.33 6.96
N ILE A 60 -4.70 16.14 6.19
CA ILE A 60 -5.67 17.07 6.73
C ILE A 60 -6.74 16.15 7.29
N THR A 61 -6.58 15.77 8.56
CA THR A 61 -7.69 15.23 9.33
C THR A 61 -8.66 16.39 9.50
N GLU A 62 -9.49 16.65 8.48
CA GLU A 62 -10.69 17.45 8.65
C GLU A 62 -11.53 16.68 9.66
N LYS A 63 -11.37 17.05 10.93
CA LYS A 63 -12.20 16.53 12.00
C LYS A 63 -13.62 16.95 11.65
N GLU A 64 -14.51 15.98 11.51
CA GLU A 64 -15.93 16.23 11.28
C GLU A 64 -16.43 17.24 12.32
N PRO A 65 -17.14 18.32 11.90
CA PRO A 65 -17.66 19.30 12.85
C PRO A 65 -18.65 18.63 13.81
N GLU A 66 -18.80 19.21 14.99
CA GLU A 66 -19.81 18.72 15.94
C GLU A 66 -21.20 18.86 15.33
N PRO A 67 -22.06 17.84 15.48
CA PRO A 67 -23.40 17.86 14.91
C PRO A 67 -24.24 18.94 15.56
N THR A 68 -25.11 19.56 14.77
CA THR A 68 -26.11 20.53 15.27
C THR A 68 -27.28 19.82 15.95
N LEU A 69 -28.01 20.53 16.81
CA LEU A 69 -29.18 19.99 17.50
C LEU A 69 -30.25 19.47 16.52
N GLU A 70 -30.43 20.14 15.39
CA GLU A 70 -31.41 19.76 14.36
C GLU A 70 -31.04 18.42 13.69
N GLU A 71 -29.75 18.18 13.43
CA GLU A 71 -29.27 16.90 12.87
C GLU A 71 -29.44 15.75 13.87
N VAL A 72 -29.24 16.02 15.16
CA VAL A 72 -29.45 15.05 16.23
C VAL A 72 -30.94 14.69 16.34
N GLU A 73 -31.84 15.67 16.33
CA GLU A 73 -33.29 15.44 16.35
C GLU A 73 -33.75 14.65 15.11
N TRP A 74 -33.22 14.98 13.93
CA TRP A 74 -33.51 14.26 12.70
C TRP A 74 -33.02 12.80 12.76
N ALA A 75 -31.83 12.55 13.31
CA ALA A 75 -31.29 11.20 13.48
C ALA A 75 -32.12 10.37 14.47
N ILE A 76 -32.55 10.97 15.59
CA ILE A 76 -33.44 10.32 16.56
C ILE A 76 -34.76 9.92 15.88
N LYS A 77 -35.38 10.86 15.16
CA LYS A 77 -36.63 10.60 14.43
C LYS A 77 -36.47 9.50 13.37
N LYS A 78 -35.33 9.49 12.67
CA LYS A 78 -34.96 8.43 11.71
C LYS A 78 -34.78 7.06 12.37
N LEU A 79 -34.26 7.00 13.60
CA LEU A 79 -34.14 5.76 14.37
C LEU A 79 -35.49 5.26 14.88
N GLU A 80 -36.40 6.17 15.21
CA GLU A 80 -37.78 5.83 15.61
C GLU A 80 -38.63 5.37 14.40
N ASP A 81 -38.49 6.04 13.26
CA ASP A 81 -39.21 5.72 12.02
C ASP A 81 -38.62 4.48 11.32
N GLY A 82 -37.29 4.31 11.40
CA GLY A 82 -36.56 3.16 10.92
C GLY A 82 -36.54 2.09 12.00
N LYS A 83 -37.66 1.36 12.15
CA LYS A 83 -37.79 0.14 12.97
C LYS A 83 -36.42 -0.52 13.18
N ILE A 84 -35.98 -0.50 14.42
CA ILE A 84 -34.98 -1.38 14.97
C ILE A 84 -35.27 -2.80 14.43
N THR A 85 -34.59 -3.22 13.37
CA THR A 85 -34.37 -4.65 13.11
C THR A 85 -33.39 -5.11 14.18
N ARG A 86 -33.89 -5.24 15.41
CA ARG A 86 -33.31 -6.12 16.41
C ARG A 86 -33.55 -7.51 15.85
N MET A 87 -32.45 -8.17 15.49
CA MET A 87 -32.22 -9.61 15.36
C MET A 87 -33.44 -10.50 15.11
#